data_AF-A0AAF3EXE2-F1
#
_entry.id   AF-A0AAF3EXE2-F1
#
_cell.length_a   1.000
_cell.length_b   1.000
_cell.length_c   1.000
_cell.angle_alpha   90.00
_cell.angle_beta   90.00
_cell.angle_gamma   90.00
#
_symmetry.space_group_name_H-M   'P 1'
#
loop_
_entity.id
_entity.type
_entity.pdbx_description
1 polymer ?
#
loop_
_entity_poly.entity_id
_entity_poly.type
_entity_poly.pdbx_seq_one_letter_code
_entity_poly.pdbx_strand_id
1 'polypeptide(L)'
;MCFEYSIAHWFQKAAEHVFGCVLCAPGCFSLFRAAALMDDNIMHKYTTTAVEPRHFVQYDQGEDRWLSTLLLKQGYRIEYAAASDAETYAPEGFEEFFNQRRRWTPSSVANTIDLLADYRRACANNACISRIYILYQFCVIGFSMLGPAIIFSMLLYAQVAAFSRKYGSNYRLQHGTSWILHIYLLCDGEQYPTVCGKSPSIGYAFVMLAVVVATCSQIVLETMFSPTSMFVVGMIFIFLFAACLHPREFTNIIYGIIFFLMIPATYVILSFYSLINLNVINWGTREAVAKATGQETKKESKLETKLKKAWNGATGTILRRKEKAGDKRIEELERQLEEVKIAVQRPNSFNDSQIRENELAEKPWEDEEVSSDVSEARTP
;
A
#
# COMPACT_ATOMS: atom_id res chain seq x y z
N MET A 1 -1.15 -11.59 1.60
CA MET A 1 0.02 -12.00 0.79
C MET A 1 -0.10 -13.42 0.27
N CYS A 2 -0.57 -14.40 1.05
CA CYS A 2 -0.69 -15.80 0.61
C CYS A 2 -1.42 -15.95 -0.73
N PHE A 3 -2.57 -15.30 -0.90
CA PHE A 3 -3.28 -15.30 -2.19
C PHE A 3 -2.44 -14.76 -3.36
N GLU A 4 -1.65 -13.70 -3.12
CA GLU A 4 -0.82 -13.12 -4.16
C GLU A 4 0.31 -14.06 -4.61
N TYR A 5 0.91 -14.79 -3.67
CA TYR A 5 1.87 -15.84 -4.00
C TYR A 5 1.21 -16.97 -4.78
N SER A 6 0.01 -17.41 -4.37
CA SER A 6 -0.74 -18.45 -5.09
C SER A 6 -1.06 -18.03 -6.52
N ILE A 7 -1.63 -16.84 -6.77
CA ILE A 7 -1.94 -16.40 -8.14
C ILE A 7 -0.68 -16.28 -9.01
N ALA A 8 0.45 -15.88 -8.43
CA ALA A 8 1.72 -15.80 -9.15
C ALA A 8 2.18 -17.19 -9.62
N HIS A 9 1.96 -18.24 -8.82
CA HIS A 9 2.29 -19.61 -9.19
C HIS A 9 1.27 -20.23 -10.14
N TRP A 10 -0.03 -20.11 -9.82
CA TRP A 10 -1.14 -20.68 -10.60
C TRP A 10 -1.18 -20.15 -12.03
N PHE A 11 -0.87 -18.86 -12.23
CA PHE A 11 -0.94 -18.23 -13.54
C PHE A 11 0.44 -17.95 -14.12
N GLN A 12 1.21 -17.06 -13.48
CA GLN A 12 2.40 -16.51 -14.11
C GLN A 12 3.51 -17.55 -14.26
N LYS A 13 3.85 -18.28 -13.19
CA LYS A 13 4.93 -19.30 -13.24
C LYS A 13 4.55 -20.49 -14.08
N ALA A 14 3.29 -20.94 -13.99
CA ALA A 14 2.75 -21.96 -14.87
C ALA A 14 2.84 -21.54 -16.36
N ALA A 15 2.40 -20.32 -16.70
CA ALA A 15 2.48 -19.80 -18.07
C ALA A 15 3.93 -19.67 -18.55
N GLU A 16 4.82 -19.07 -17.75
CA GLU A 16 6.25 -18.96 -18.06
C GLU A 16 6.85 -20.33 -18.40
N HIS A 17 6.57 -21.35 -17.60
CA HIS A 17 7.07 -22.71 -17.81
C HIS A 17 6.51 -23.35 -19.09
N VAL A 18 5.21 -23.17 -19.38
CA VAL A 18 4.55 -23.72 -20.57
C VAL A 18 5.05 -23.05 -21.86
N PHE A 19 5.21 -21.72 -21.86
CA PHE A 19 5.70 -21.00 -23.03
C PHE A 19 7.21 -21.17 -23.28
N GLY A 20 7.98 -21.56 -22.26
CA GLY A 20 9.39 -21.89 -22.45
C GLY A 20 10.14 -22.20 -21.15
N CYS A 21 10.31 -21.19 -20.31
CA CYS A 21 11.11 -21.27 -19.09
C CYS A 21 10.68 -20.22 -18.06
N VAL A 22 11.05 -20.45 -16.81
CA VAL A 22 10.79 -19.52 -15.70
C VAL A 22 11.87 -18.45 -15.66
N LEU A 23 11.51 -17.17 -15.45
CA LEU A 23 12.47 -16.06 -15.42
C LEU A 23 13.27 -15.94 -14.10
N CYS A 24 12.84 -16.64 -13.06
CA CYS A 24 13.42 -16.56 -11.73
C CYS A 24 13.20 -17.87 -10.99
N ALA A 25 14.28 -18.53 -10.58
CA ALA A 25 14.25 -19.55 -9.56
C ALA A 25 14.44 -18.86 -8.18
N PRO A 26 13.49 -18.99 -7.24
CA PRO A 26 13.61 -18.35 -5.93
C PRO A 26 14.71 -19.02 -5.08
N GLY A 27 15.43 -18.22 -4.29
CA GLY A 27 16.55 -18.72 -3.48
C GLY A 27 16.15 -19.71 -2.38
N CYS A 28 14.92 -19.64 -1.87
CA CYS A 28 14.44 -20.51 -0.79
C CYS A 28 14.22 -21.98 -1.21
N PHE A 29 13.95 -22.23 -2.50
CA PHE A 29 13.65 -23.58 -2.99
C PHE A 29 13.95 -23.72 -4.47
N SER A 30 15.24 -23.88 -4.77
CA SER A 30 15.73 -24.11 -6.12
C SER A 30 16.89 -25.09 -6.12
N LEU A 31 16.99 -25.90 -7.18
CA LEU A 31 18.07 -26.86 -7.38
C LEU A 31 18.80 -26.52 -8.68
N PHE A 32 20.10 -26.26 -8.57
CA PHE A 32 20.95 -25.97 -9.71
C PHE A 32 21.95 -27.10 -9.95
N ARG A 33 22.18 -27.43 -11.21
CA ARG A 33 23.27 -28.33 -11.59
C ARG A 33 24.59 -27.57 -11.41
N ALA A 34 25.52 -28.11 -10.63
CA ALA A 34 26.83 -27.50 -10.41
C ALA A 34 27.57 -27.21 -11.74
N ALA A 35 27.53 -28.15 -12.69
CA ALA A 35 28.12 -27.97 -14.01
C ALA A 35 27.52 -26.78 -14.80
N ALA A 36 26.23 -26.47 -14.61
CA ALA A 36 25.60 -25.31 -15.25
C ALA A 36 26.05 -24.00 -14.59
N LEU A 37 26.22 -23.98 -13.26
CA LEU A 37 26.77 -22.80 -12.58
C LEU A 37 28.22 -22.54 -12.99
N MET A 38 29.01 -23.61 -13.13
CA MET A 38 30.42 -23.55 -13.50
C MET A 38 30.68 -23.35 -15.00
N ASP A 39 29.64 -23.16 -15.81
CA ASP A 39 29.77 -22.82 -17.22
C ASP A 39 30.38 -21.41 -17.40
N ASP A 40 30.92 -21.18 -18.58
CA ASP A 40 31.66 -19.99 -18.95
C ASP A 40 30.88 -18.72 -18.63
N ASN A 41 31.54 -17.82 -17.91
CA ASN A 41 31.05 -16.48 -17.58
C ASN A 41 29.79 -16.41 -16.70
N ILE A 42 29.24 -17.52 -16.19
CA ILE A 42 28.10 -17.46 -15.25
C ILE A 42 28.60 -17.02 -13.88
N MET A 43 29.39 -17.85 -13.19
CA MET A 43 29.87 -17.47 -11.86
C MET A 43 30.71 -16.20 -11.87
N HIS A 44 31.57 -16.02 -12.88
CA HIS A 44 32.40 -14.81 -13.01
C HIS A 44 31.55 -13.53 -13.04
N LYS A 45 30.45 -13.51 -13.80
CA LYS A 45 29.54 -12.36 -13.85
C LYS A 45 28.68 -12.25 -12.60
N TYR A 46 28.23 -13.38 -12.05
CA TYR A 46 27.42 -13.40 -10.84
C TYR A 46 28.17 -12.82 -9.64
N THR A 47 29.47 -13.11 -9.51
CA THR A 47 30.33 -12.60 -8.42
C THR A 47 30.91 -11.22 -8.70
N THR A 48 30.56 -10.58 -9.82
CA THR A 48 31.08 -9.25 -10.14
C THR A 48 30.43 -8.22 -9.23
N THR A 49 31.26 -7.42 -8.56
CA THR A 49 30.78 -6.34 -7.69
C THR A 49 30.03 -5.28 -8.50
N ALA A 50 28.87 -4.84 -8.00
CA ALA A 50 28.13 -3.74 -8.61
C ALA A 50 28.90 -2.42 -8.47
N VAL A 51 29.19 -1.78 -9.61
CA VAL A 51 29.86 -0.47 -9.68
C VAL A 51 28.95 0.61 -10.27
N GLU A 52 28.04 0.22 -11.17
CA GLU A 52 27.14 1.14 -11.86
C GLU A 52 25.73 1.11 -11.24
N PRO A 53 24.95 2.20 -11.31
CA PRO A 53 23.59 2.28 -10.76
C PRO A 53 22.69 1.10 -11.17
N ARG A 54 22.74 0.70 -12.45
CA ARG A 54 21.96 -0.44 -12.97
C ARG A 54 22.34 -1.76 -12.30
N HIS A 55 23.63 -1.97 -12.04
CA HIS A 55 24.15 -3.19 -11.44
C HIS A 55 23.67 -3.35 -9.99
N PHE A 56 23.51 -2.27 -9.24
CA PHE A 56 22.92 -2.37 -7.89
C PHE A 56 21.47 -2.87 -7.92
N VAL A 57 20.66 -2.40 -8.88
CA VAL A 57 19.28 -2.88 -9.03
C VAL A 57 19.23 -4.32 -9.54
N GLN A 58 20.13 -4.67 -10.46
CA GLN A 58 20.11 -5.97 -11.11
C GLN A 58 20.74 -7.07 -10.24
N TYR A 59 21.95 -6.84 -9.72
CA TYR A 59 22.77 -7.83 -9.04
C TYR A 59 22.44 -7.88 -7.54
N ASP A 60 22.38 -6.71 -6.89
CA ASP A 60 22.28 -6.64 -5.44
C ASP A 60 20.85 -6.71 -4.92
N GLN A 61 19.86 -6.17 -5.63
CA GLN A 61 18.45 -6.22 -5.20
C GLN A 61 17.73 -7.50 -5.63
N GLY A 62 18.28 -8.27 -6.58
CA GLY A 62 17.64 -9.47 -7.13
C GLY A 62 18.64 -10.52 -7.58
N GLU A 63 19.50 -10.96 -6.68
CA GLU A 63 20.54 -11.97 -6.93
C GLU A 63 20.00 -13.24 -7.61
N ASP A 64 18.87 -13.76 -7.12
CA ASP A 64 18.17 -14.93 -7.69
C ASP A 64 17.79 -14.71 -9.17
N ARG A 65 17.25 -13.52 -9.49
CA ARG A 65 16.86 -13.13 -10.85
C ARG A 65 18.06 -12.91 -11.73
N TRP A 66 19.12 -12.34 -11.19
CA TRP A 66 20.36 -12.12 -11.92
C TRP A 66 20.99 -13.46 -12.33
N LEU A 67 21.14 -14.39 -11.37
CA LEU A 67 21.63 -15.73 -11.66
C LEU A 67 20.76 -16.46 -12.68
N SER A 68 19.44 -16.36 -12.52
CA SER A 68 18.48 -16.94 -13.47
C SER A 68 18.66 -16.36 -14.88
N THR A 69 18.83 -15.04 -14.99
CA THR A 69 19.03 -14.35 -16.28
C THR A 69 20.34 -14.79 -16.95
N LEU A 70 21.42 -14.96 -16.18
CA LEU A 70 22.69 -15.47 -16.69
C LEU A 70 22.56 -16.89 -17.24
N LEU A 71 21.91 -17.79 -16.49
CA LEU A 71 21.65 -19.17 -16.92
C LEU A 71 20.83 -19.21 -18.22
N LEU A 72 19.76 -18.41 -18.28
CA LEU A 72 18.90 -18.32 -19.46
C LEU A 72 19.67 -17.81 -20.70
N LYS A 73 20.53 -16.80 -20.54
CA LYS A 73 21.37 -16.24 -21.62
C LYS A 73 22.46 -17.21 -22.10
N GLN A 74 22.94 -18.10 -21.22
CA GLN A 74 23.93 -19.13 -21.55
C GLN A 74 23.31 -20.36 -22.23
N GLY A 75 21.97 -20.48 -22.26
CA GLY A 75 21.27 -21.57 -22.95
C GLY A 75 20.60 -22.59 -22.03
N TYR A 76 20.66 -22.40 -20.72
CA TYR A 76 20.01 -23.30 -19.77
C TYR A 76 18.51 -23.00 -19.64
N ARG A 77 17.73 -24.06 -19.37
CA ARG A 77 16.31 -23.95 -19.06
C ARG A 77 16.11 -23.97 -17.54
N ILE A 78 15.28 -23.05 -17.05
CA ILE A 78 14.80 -23.08 -15.67
C ILE A 78 13.35 -23.57 -15.69
N GLU A 79 13.08 -24.63 -14.93
CA GLU A 79 11.80 -25.32 -14.90
C GLU A 79 11.07 -25.07 -13.58
N TYR A 80 9.73 -24.96 -13.67
CA TYR A 80 8.86 -24.93 -12.51
C TYR A 80 8.39 -26.35 -12.22
N ALA A 81 8.66 -26.86 -11.03
CA ALA A 81 8.20 -28.18 -10.59
C ALA A 81 6.93 -28.03 -9.74
N ALA A 82 5.76 -28.24 -10.34
CA ALA A 82 4.48 -28.12 -9.63
C ALA A 82 4.30 -29.14 -8.48
N ALA A 83 5.06 -30.23 -8.48
CA ALA A 83 5.03 -31.26 -7.44
C ALA A 83 5.99 -30.98 -6.26
N SER A 84 6.75 -29.89 -6.31
CA SER A 84 7.73 -29.56 -5.28
C SER A 84 7.12 -28.57 -4.28
N ASP A 85 7.10 -28.95 -3.00
CA ASP A 85 6.55 -28.15 -1.92
C ASP A 85 7.65 -27.56 -1.04
N ALA A 86 7.50 -26.28 -0.67
CA ALA A 86 8.34 -25.62 0.32
C ALA A 86 7.53 -24.66 1.18
N GLU A 87 7.80 -24.67 2.48
CA GLU A 87 7.22 -23.74 3.43
C GLU A 87 8.17 -22.57 3.66
N THR A 88 7.64 -21.35 3.61
CA THR A 88 8.40 -20.13 3.87
C THR A 88 7.54 -19.14 4.64
N TYR A 89 8.21 -18.29 5.42
CA TYR A 89 7.54 -17.18 6.09
C TYR A 89 7.17 -16.12 5.05
N ALA A 90 5.87 -15.82 4.96
CA ALA A 90 5.39 -14.65 4.25
C ALA A 90 5.48 -13.44 5.19
N PRO A 91 5.78 -12.24 4.68
CA PRO A 91 5.80 -11.06 5.51
C PRO A 91 4.43 -10.83 6.19
N GLU A 92 4.45 -10.68 7.51
CA GLU A 92 3.23 -10.46 8.31
C GLU A 92 2.97 -8.96 8.53
N GLY A 93 4.03 -8.15 8.50
CA GLY A 93 3.98 -6.72 8.72
C GLY A 93 4.01 -5.88 7.42
N PHE A 94 3.41 -4.69 7.48
CA PHE A 94 3.46 -3.72 6.38
C PHE A 94 4.88 -3.31 6.00
N GLU A 95 5.76 -3.10 6.99
CA GLU A 95 7.14 -2.67 6.74
C GLU A 95 7.94 -3.72 5.99
N GLU A 96 7.90 -4.96 6.46
CA GLU A 96 8.56 -6.10 5.81
C GLU A 96 8.05 -6.31 4.38
N PHE A 97 6.73 -6.17 4.17
CA PHE A 97 6.12 -6.23 2.84
C PHE A 97 6.65 -5.16 1.90
N PHE A 98 6.69 -3.90 2.34
CA PHE A 98 7.16 -2.78 1.52
C PHE A 98 8.66 -2.92 1.22
N ASN A 99 9.46 -3.35 2.19
CA ASN A 99 10.89 -3.62 2.01
C ASN A 99 11.13 -4.77 1.02
N GLN A 100 10.31 -5.81 1.04
CA GLN A 100 10.34 -6.88 0.03
C GLN A 100 10.06 -6.30 -1.38
N ARG A 101 9.03 -5.46 -1.50
CA ARG A 101 8.59 -4.91 -2.80
C ARG A 101 9.54 -3.89 -3.39
N ARG A 102 10.18 -3.09 -2.55
CA ARG A 102 11.25 -2.17 -2.92
C ARG A 102 12.36 -2.88 -3.71
N ARG A 103 12.67 -4.13 -3.36
CA ARG A 103 13.72 -4.92 -4.02
C ARG A 103 13.21 -5.71 -5.22
N TRP A 104 12.06 -6.38 -5.03
CA TRP A 104 11.56 -7.33 -6.01
C TRP A 104 11.04 -6.67 -7.27
N THR A 105 10.35 -5.54 -7.16
CA THR A 105 9.77 -4.87 -8.33
C THR A 105 10.87 -4.35 -9.26
N PRO A 106 11.84 -3.55 -8.80
CA PRO A 106 12.86 -3.00 -9.70
C PRO A 106 13.78 -4.08 -10.28
N SER A 107 14.18 -5.07 -9.49
CA SER A 107 15.02 -6.17 -9.98
C SER A 107 14.30 -7.06 -11.01
N SER A 108 12.98 -7.27 -10.86
CA SER A 108 12.16 -7.96 -11.87
C SER A 108 12.18 -7.22 -13.20
N VAL A 109 11.95 -5.91 -13.16
CA VAL A 109 11.92 -5.07 -14.35
C VAL A 109 13.30 -5.02 -15.01
N ALA A 110 14.35 -4.76 -14.24
CA ALA A 110 15.71 -4.65 -14.75
C ALA A 110 16.20 -5.94 -15.44
N ASN A 111 16.03 -7.10 -14.79
CA ASN A 111 16.46 -8.38 -15.35
C ASN A 111 15.63 -8.82 -16.56
N THR A 112 14.31 -8.56 -16.55
CA THR A 112 13.46 -8.88 -17.71
C THR A 112 13.81 -8.00 -18.91
N ILE A 113 14.04 -6.70 -18.70
CA ILE A 113 14.48 -5.78 -19.76
C ILE A 113 15.86 -6.20 -20.29
N ASP A 114 16.79 -6.62 -19.42
CA ASP A 114 18.11 -7.09 -19.82
C ASP A 114 18.04 -8.36 -20.69
N LEU A 115 17.13 -9.29 -20.41
CA LEU A 115 16.85 -10.45 -21.26
C LEU A 115 16.21 -10.04 -22.59
N LEU A 116 15.23 -9.13 -22.56
CA LEU A 116 14.52 -8.65 -23.75
C LEU A 116 15.43 -7.82 -24.67
N ALA A 117 16.37 -7.05 -24.13
CA ALA A 117 17.34 -6.29 -24.92
C ALA A 117 18.27 -7.24 -25.71
N ASP A 118 18.69 -8.35 -25.08
CA ASP A 118 19.56 -9.37 -25.67
C ASP A 118 18.78 -10.52 -26.34
N TYR A 119 17.49 -10.32 -26.67
CA TYR A 119 16.60 -11.41 -27.11
C TYR A 119 17.15 -12.20 -28.31
N ARG A 120 17.85 -11.56 -29.25
CA ARG A 120 18.41 -12.25 -30.43
C ARG A 120 19.43 -13.30 -30.03
N ARG A 121 20.30 -12.96 -29.08
CA ARG A 121 21.31 -13.88 -28.54
C ARG A 121 20.64 -14.94 -27.66
N ALA A 122 19.68 -14.54 -26.83
CA ALA A 122 18.94 -15.48 -26.00
C ALA A 122 18.21 -16.55 -26.83
N CYS A 123 17.51 -16.16 -27.90
CA CYS A 123 16.85 -17.09 -28.82
C CYS A 123 17.82 -17.97 -29.61
N ALA A 124 19.02 -17.47 -29.94
CA ALA A 124 20.03 -18.25 -30.65
C ALA A 124 20.70 -19.29 -29.75
N ASN A 125 20.93 -18.93 -28.48
CA ASN A 125 21.63 -19.77 -27.52
C ASN A 125 20.70 -20.74 -26.76
N ASN A 126 19.41 -20.40 -26.63
CA ASN A 126 18.46 -21.13 -25.81
C ASN A 126 17.22 -21.53 -26.62
N ALA A 127 17.09 -22.82 -26.94
CA ALA A 127 15.94 -23.33 -27.69
C ALA A 127 14.60 -23.15 -26.96
N CYS A 128 14.60 -22.98 -25.64
CA CYS A 128 13.39 -22.76 -24.84
C CYS A 128 12.89 -21.31 -24.93
N ILE A 129 13.74 -20.38 -25.37
CA ILE A 129 13.40 -18.96 -25.53
C ILE A 129 13.02 -18.73 -26.99
N SER A 130 11.76 -18.96 -27.31
CA SER A 130 11.22 -18.71 -28.65
C SER A 130 10.89 -17.23 -28.86
N ARG A 131 10.71 -16.81 -30.13
CA ARG A 131 10.23 -15.44 -30.43
C ARG A 131 8.84 -15.16 -29.84
N ILE A 132 7.99 -16.19 -29.74
CA ILE A 132 6.67 -16.10 -29.11
C ILE A 132 6.82 -15.89 -27.60
N TYR A 133 7.75 -16.59 -26.96
CA TYR A 133 8.07 -16.37 -25.56
C TYR A 133 8.58 -14.95 -25.30
N ILE A 134 9.46 -14.42 -26.17
CA ILE A 134 9.91 -13.03 -26.08
C ILE A 134 8.74 -12.04 -26.26
N LEU A 135 7.82 -12.29 -27.19
CA LEU A 135 6.62 -11.48 -27.35
C LEU A 135 5.73 -11.52 -26.10
N TYR A 136 5.52 -12.70 -25.53
CA TYR A 136 4.80 -12.87 -24.26
C TYR A 136 5.44 -12.03 -23.15
N GLN A 137 6.76 -12.15 -22.96
CA GLN A 137 7.47 -11.39 -21.93
C GLN A 137 7.44 -9.87 -22.17
N PHE A 138 7.52 -9.44 -23.43
CA PHE A 138 7.36 -8.04 -23.81
C PHE A 138 5.96 -7.51 -23.45
N CYS A 139 4.91 -8.30 -23.72
CA CYS A 139 3.55 -7.94 -23.32
C CYS A 139 3.39 -7.89 -21.80
N VAL A 140 3.91 -8.89 -21.07
CA VAL A 140 3.82 -8.95 -19.60
C VAL A 140 4.49 -7.75 -18.97
N ILE A 141 5.72 -7.41 -19.35
CA ILE A 141 6.41 -6.24 -18.79
C ILE A 141 5.70 -4.94 -19.20
N GLY A 142 5.25 -4.84 -20.45
CA GLY A 142 4.52 -3.67 -20.96
C GLY A 142 3.25 -3.39 -20.16
N PHE A 143 2.38 -4.40 -20.00
CA PHE A 143 1.15 -4.24 -19.21
C PHE A 143 1.43 -4.02 -17.72
N SER A 144 2.46 -4.65 -17.17
CA SER A 144 2.85 -4.45 -15.77
C SER A 144 3.29 -3.01 -15.49
N MET A 145 4.00 -2.37 -16.42
CA MET A 145 4.40 -0.97 -16.31
C MET A 145 3.22 0.00 -16.47
N LEU A 146 2.20 -0.37 -17.26
CA LEU A 146 0.98 0.44 -17.43
C LEU A 146 0.04 0.35 -16.23
N GLY A 147 0.06 -0.76 -15.47
CA GLY A 147 -0.85 -1.00 -14.35
C GLY A 147 -0.95 0.16 -13.34
N PRO A 148 0.16 0.61 -12.75
CA PRO A 148 0.14 1.74 -11.81
C PRO A 148 -0.41 3.04 -12.44
N ALA A 149 -0.09 3.30 -13.71
CA ALA A 149 -0.57 4.49 -14.42
C ALA A 149 -2.08 4.44 -14.65
N ILE A 150 -2.61 3.30 -15.11
CA ILE A 150 -4.05 3.09 -15.34
C ILE A 150 -4.83 3.25 -14.03
N ILE A 151 -4.37 2.60 -12.96
CA ILE A 151 -5.03 2.68 -11.66
C ILE A 151 -4.98 4.11 -11.11
N PHE A 152 -3.85 4.80 -11.24
CA PHE A 152 -3.73 6.19 -10.84
C PHE A 152 -4.70 7.10 -11.62
N SER A 153 -4.79 6.94 -12.94
CA SER A 153 -5.76 7.65 -13.76
C SER A 153 -7.22 7.35 -13.37
N MET A 154 -7.53 6.09 -13.05
CA MET A 154 -8.86 5.69 -12.56
C MET A 154 -9.21 6.38 -11.24
N LEU A 155 -8.28 6.45 -10.29
CA LEU A 155 -8.48 7.13 -9.01
C LEU A 155 -8.73 8.63 -9.19
N LEU A 156 -7.96 9.29 -10.07
CA LEU A 156 -8.18 10.70 -10.42
C LEU A 156 -9.55 10.90 -11.06
N TYR A 157 -9.95 10.03 -12.00
CA TYR A 157 -11.25 10.13 -12.66
C TYR A 157 -12.41 9.95 -11.68
N ALA A 158 -12.34 8.95 -10.80
CA ALA A 158 -13.38 8.68 -9.80
C ALA A 158 -13.63 9.89 -8.88
N GLN A 159 -12.58 10.58 -8.48
CA GLN A 159 -12.69 11.79 -7.65
C GLN A 159 -13.27 12.96 -8.43
N VAL A 160 -12.83 13.16 -9.67
CA VAL A 160 -13.44 14.16 -10.54
C VAL A 160 -14.92 13.86 -10.72
N ALA A 161 -15.32 12.62 -10.99
CA ALA A 161 -16.73 12.26 -11.09
C ALA A 161 -17.50 12.56 -9.79
N ALA A 162 -16.92 12.26 -8.62
CA ALA A 162 -17.55 12.53 -7.33
C ALA A 162 -17.68 14.03 -6.98
N PHE A 163 -16.68 14.86 -7.32
CA PHE A 163 -16.60 16.26 -6.89
C PHE A 163 -16.80 17.31 -7.99
N SER A 164 -16.87 16.91 -9.27
CA SER A 164 -16.99 17.79 -10.45
C SER A 164 -18.24 18.65 -10.49
N ARG A 165 -19.31 18.29 -9.78
CA ARG A 165 -20.52 19.15 -9.73
C ARG A 165 -20.28 20.49 -9.06
N LYS A 166 -19.23 20.63 -8.24
CA LYS A 166 -19.04 21.81 -7.39
C LYS A 166 -17.88 22.72 -7.79
N TYR A 167 -16.91 22.22 -8.56
CA TYR A 167 -15.70 22.97 -8.91
C TYR A 167 -15.29 22.68 -10.38
N GLY A 168 -15.17 23.73 -11.21
CA GLY A 168 -14.96 23.64 -12.67
C GLY A 168 -13.61 23.04 -13.11
N SER A 169 -13.32 23.11 -14.42
CA SER A 169 -12.19 22.42 -15.11
C SER A 169 -10.80 22.53 -14.40
N ASN A 170 -10.51 23.67 -13.76
CA ASN A 170 -9.25 23.91 -13.04
C ASN A 170 -9.06 23.04 -11.79
N TYR A 171 -10.15 22.48 -11.24
CA TYR A 171 -10.13 21.55 -10.12
C TYR A 171 -9.37 20.26 -10.44
N ARG A 172 -9.46 19.77 -11.69
CA ARG A 172 -8.80 18.51 -12.08
C ARG A 172 -7.27 18.60 -12.01
N LEU A 173 -6.70 19.71 -12.49
CA LEU A 173 -5.25 19.91 -12.55
C LEU A 173 -4.65 20.15 -11.15
N GLN A 174 -5.34 20.96 -10.33
CA GLN A 174 -4.88 21.30 -8.98
C GLN A 174 -4.90 20.10 -8.05
N HIS A 175 -5.95 19.26 -8.11
CA HIS A 175 -6.03 18.06 -7.30
C HIS A 175 -5.08 16.97 -7.79
N GLY A 176 -4.96 16.72 -9.10
CA GLY A 176 -3.99 15.74 -9.63
C GLY A 176 -2.55 16.02 -9.21
N THR A 177 -2.14 17.30 -9.23
CA THR A 177 -0.81 17.72 -8.77
C THR A 177 -0.66 17.57 -7.26
N SER A 178 -1.71 17.86 -6.48
CA SER A 178 -1.74 17.61 -5.04
C SER A 178 -1.61 16.12 -4.70
N TRP A 179 -2.17 15.22 -5.51
CA TRP A 179 -2.06 13.76 -5.31
C TRP A 179 -0.64 13.25 -5.51
N ILE A 180 0.03 13.67 -6.59
CA ILE A 180 1.42 13.29 -6.85
C ILE A 180 2.32 13.80 -5.73
N LEU A 181 2.13 15.05 -5.31
CA LEU A 181 2.90 15.64 -4.21
C LEU A 181 2.65 14.92 -2.88
N HIS A 182 1.40 14.54 -2.60
CA HIS A 182 1.06 13.80 -1.39
C HIS A 182 1.66 12.39 -1.39
N ILE A 183 1.57 11.65 -2.50
CA ILE A 183 2.19 10.32 -2.65
C ILE A 183 3.72 10.42 -2.52
N TYR A 184 4.35 11.42 -3.16
CA TYR A 184 5.78 11.67 -3.03
C TYR A 184 6.18 11.91 -1.58
N LEU A 185 5.50 12.82 -0.87
CA LEU A 185 5.78 13.12 0.54
C LEU A 185 5.53 11.93 1.47
N LEU A 186 4.61 11.03 1.12
CA LEU A 186 4.37 9.79 1.87
C LEU A 186 5.45 8.73 1.63
N CYS A 187 6.12 8.76 0.47
CA CYS A 187 7.12 7.77 0.06
C CYS A 187 8.57 8.22 0.31
N ASP A 188 8.81 9.51 0.51
CA ASP A 188 10.11 10.13 0.80
C ASP A 188 10.45 9.97 2.29
N GLY A 189 11.07 8.85 2.68
CA GLY A 189 11.61 8.64 4.03
C GLY A 189 11.91 7.19 4.40
N GLU A 190 13.10 6.94 4.97
CA GLU A 190 13.56 5.62 5.43
C GLU A 190 12.82 5.09 6.68
N GLN A 191 12.18 5.97 7.49
CA GLN A 191 11.56 5.61 8.78
C GLN A 191 10.02 5.70 8.83
N TYR A 192 9.35 6.08 7.74
CA TYR A 192 7.89 6.23 7.69
C TYR A 192 7.05 5.07 7.10
N PRO A 193 7.56 3.86 6.77
CA PRO A 193 6.71 2.80 6.21
C PRO A 193 5.48 2.45 7.06
N THR A 194 5.56 2.60 8.39
CA THR A 194 4.53 2.15 9.33
C THR A 194 3.35 3.12 9.49
N VAL A 195 3.52 4.43 9.30
CA VAL A 195 2.42 5.42 9.37
C VAL A 195 1.95 5.81 7.97
N CYS A 196 2.87 5.98 7.01
CA CYS A 196 2.57 6.34 5.62
C CYS A 196 2.04 5.17 4.79
N GLY A 197 2.21 3.91 5.20
CA GLY A 197 1.55 2.76 4.56
C GLY A 197 0.12 2.54 5.06
N LYS A 198 -0.14 2.76 6.36
CA LYS A 198 -1.42 2.40 7.01
C LYS A 198 -2.54 3.40 6.76
N SER A 199 -2.30 4.70 6.92
CA SER A 199 -3.37 5.70 6.81
C SER A 199 -3.90 5.90 5.38
N PRO A 200 -3.07 5.99 4.32
CA PRO A 200 -3.59 6.07 2.96
C PRO A 200 -4.13 4.73 2.47
N SER A 201 -3.56 3.57 2.84
CA SER A 201 -4.10 2.27 2.41
C SER A 201 -5.54 2.03 2.91
N ILE A 202 -5.85 2.47 4.14
CA ILE A 202 -7.23 2.46 4.66
C ILE A 202 -8.13 3.37 3.79
N GLY A 203 -7.68 4.59 3.47
CA GLY A 203 -8.41 5.49 2.57
C GLY A 203 -8.66 4.89 1.18
N TYR A 204 -7.66 4.22 0.62
CA TYR A 204 -7.77 3.53 -0.67
C TYR A 204 -8.66 2.28 -0.60
N ALA A 205 -8.73 1.59 0.54
CA ALA A 205 -9.69 0.51 0.75
C ALA A 205 -11.14 1.00 0.58
N PHE A 206 -11.45 2.17 1.12
CA PHE A 206 -12.79 2.79 0.96
C PHE A 206 -13.07 3.19 -0.48
N VAL A 207 -12.08 3.73 -1.20
CA VAL A 207 -12.23 4.04 -2.63
C VAL A 207 -12.48 2.75 -3.42
N MET A 208 -11.78 1.66 -3.12
CA MET A 208 -12.02 0.38 -3.77
C MET A 208 -13.37 -0.22 -3.45
N LEU A 209 -13.85 -0.08 -2.22
CA LEU A 209 -15.19 -0.49 -1.86
C LEU A 209 -16.24 0.26 -2.70
N ALA A 210 -16.06 1.56 -2.91
CA ALA A 210 -16.94 2.35 -3.78
C ALA A 210 -16.88 1.89 -5.24
N VAL A 211 -15.69 1.52 -5.75
CA VAL A 211 -15.54 0.95 -7.10
C VAL A 211 -16.28 -0.38 -7.22
N VAL A 212 -16.12 -1.28 -6.24
CA VAL A 212 -16.82 -2.57 -6.21
C VAL A 212 -18.34 -2.36 -6.23
N VAL A 213 -18.86 -1.46 -5.39
CA VAL A 213 -20.30 -1.14 -5.36
C VAL A 213 -20.77 -0.56 -6.70
N ALA A 214 -19.99 0.35 -7.30
CA ALA A 214 -20.31 0.92 -8.61
C ALA A 214 -20.34 -0.14 -9.72
N THR A 215 -19.37 -1.06 -9.73
CA THR A 215 -19.31 -2.17 -10.68
C THR A 215 -20.45 -3.17 -10.45
N CYS A 216 -20.79 -3.50 -9.22
CA CYS A 216 -21.96 -4.33 -8.91
C CYS A 216 -23.26 -3.67 -9.39
N SER A 217 -23.40 -2.35 -9.18
CA SER A 217 -24.54 -1.58 -9.69
C SER A 217 -24.61 -1.63 -11.22
N GLN A 218 -23.47 -1.47 -11.91
CA GLN A 218 -23.39 -1.60 -13.37
C GLN A 218 -23.80 -2.99 -13.86
N ILE A 219 -23.39 -4.06 -13.17
CA ILE A 219 -23.77 -5.44 -13.52
C ILE A 219 -25.29 -5.64 -13.41
N VAL A 220 -25.90 -5.09 -12.37
CA VAL A 220 -27.35 -5.19 -12.14
C VAL A 220 -28.15 -4.34 -13.14
N LEU A 221 -27.65 -3.14 -13.48
CA LEU A 221 -28.38 -2.18 -14.31
C LEU A 221 -28.17 -2.38 -15.82
N GLU A 222 -26.97 -2.76 -16.26
CA GLU A 222 -26.59 -2.80 -17.69
C GLU A 222 -26.57 -4.22 -18.29
N THR A 223 -27.16 -5.21 -17.59
CA THR A 223 -27.15 -6.65 -17.93
C THR A 223 -25.74 -7.29 -17.97
N MET A 224 -25.69 -8.60 -17.73
CA MET A 224 -24.43 -9.39 -17.66
C MET A 224 -23.60 -9.38 -18.95
N PHE A 225 -24.19 -8.97 -20.08
CA PHE A 225 -23.52 -8.91 -21.39
C PHE A 225 -22.82 -7.57 -21.66
N SER A 226 -22.86 -6.60 -20.74
CA SER A 226 -22.03 -5.40 -20.90
C SER A 226 -20.54 -5.80 -20.81
N PRO A 227 -19.64 -5.21 -21.64
CA PRO A 227 -18.23 -5.58 -21.67
C PRO A 227 -17.56 -5.55 -20.28
N THR A 228 -17.90 -4.55 -19.46
CA THR A 228 -17.40 -4.40 -18.09
C THR A 228 -17.87 -5.54 -17.19
N SER A 229 -19.15 -5.90 -17.26
CA SER A 229 -19.73 -7.00 -16.47
C SER A 229 -19.13 -8.34 -16.87
N MET A 230 -19.02 -8.61 -18.17
CA MET A 230 -18.38 -9.82 -18.69
C MET A 230 -16.93 -9.95 -18.24
N PHE A 231 -16.18 -8.85 -18.26
CA PHE A 231 -14.80 -8.83 -17.78
C PHE A 231 -14.69 -9.20 -16.30
N VAL A 232 -15.51 -8.58 -15.44
CA VAL A 232 -15.49 -8.81 -13.99
C VAL A 232 -15.92 -10.24 -13.64
N VAL A 233 -16.99 -10.72 -14.28
CA VAL A 233 -17.50 -12.09 -14.08
C VAL A 233 -16.49 -13.12 -14.59
N GLY A 234 -15.89 -12.88 -15.75
CA GLY A 234 -14.83 -13.72 -16.30
C GLY A 234 -13.58 -13.76 -15.41
N MET A 235 -13.22 -12.62 -14.82
CA MET A 235 -12.12 -12.54 -13.86
C MET A 235 -12.43 -13.34 -12.59
N ILE A 236 -13.62 -13.21 -12.01
CA ILE A 236 -14.02 -14.03 -10.85
C ILE A 236 -13.98 -15.52 -11.21
N PHE A 237 -14.51 -15.87 -12.38
CA PHE A 237 -14.52 -17.26 -12.87
C PHE A 237 -13.10 -17.83 -13.00
N ILE A 238 -12.14 -17.11 -13.61
CA ILE A 238 -10.79 -17.64 -13.80
C ILE A 238 -10.07 -17.86 -12.47
N PHE A 239 -10.26 -17.00 -11.47
CA PHE A 239 -9.67 -17.19 -10.14
C PHE A 239 -10.31 -18.36 -9.39
N LEU A 240 -11.64 -18.51 -9.46
CA LEU A 240 -12.33 -19.66 -8.87
C LEU A 240 -11.94 -20.97 -9.54
N PHE A 241 -11.87 -20.97 -10.87
CA PHE A 241 -11.44 -22.12 -11.65
C PHE A 241 -10.00 -22.52 -11.30
N ALA A 242 -9.07 -21.57 -11.24
CA ALA A 242 -7.70 -21.83 -10.82
C ALA A 242 -7.62 -22.36 -9.38
N ALA A 243 -8.39 -21.81 -8.45
CA ALA A 243 -8.44 -22.33 -7.08
C ALA A 243 -8.94 -23.79 -7.04
N CYS A 244 -9.99 -24.12 -7.81
CA CYS A 244 -10.49 -25.50 -7.92
C CYS A 244 -9.44 -26.48 -8.47
N LEU A 245 -8.54 -26.04 -9.35
CA LEU A 245 -7.44 -26.85 -9.85
C LEU A 245 -6.32 -27.08 -8.82
N HIS A 246 -6.31 -26.32 -7.73
CA HIS A 246 -5.29 -26.38 -6.67
C HIS A 246 -5.94 -26.66 -5.30
N PRO A 247 -6.47 -27.88 -5.06
CA PRO A 247 -7.28 -28.18 -3.88
C PRO A 247 -6.55 -27.99 -2.54
N ARG A 248 -5.23 -28.17 -2.50
CA ARG A 248 -4.41 -27.91 -1.30
C ARG A 248 -4.35 -26.44 -0.91
N GLU A 249 -4.37 -25.56 -1.91
CA GLU A 249 -4.27 -24.11 -1.73
C GLU A 249 -5.61 -23.41 -1.88
N PHE A 250 -6.71 -24.16 -2.01
CA PHE A 250 -8.04 -23.63 -2.28
C PHE A 250 -8.45 -22.54 -1.28
N THR A 251 -8.12 -22.74 0.00
CA THR A 251 -8.39 -21.79 1.09
C THR A 251 -7.82 -20.39 0.82
N ASN A 252 -6.76 -20.26 0.00
CA ASN A 252 -6.16 -18.97 -0.32
C ASN A 252 -7.13 -18.04 -1.05
N ILE A 253 -8.16 -18.56 -1.72
CA ILE A 253 -9.19 -17.75 -2.40
C ILE A 253 -9.93 -16.82 -1.45
N ILE A 254 -10.07 -17.19 -0.17
CA ILE A 254 -10.74 -16.37 0.86
C ILE A 254 -10.00 -15.05 1.05
N TYR A 255 -8.67 -15.08 1.02
CA TYR A 255 -7.84 -13.87 1.11
C TYR A 255 -7.86 -13.04 -0.18
N GLY A 256 -8.45 -13.57 -1.27
CA GLY A 256 -8.61 -12.87 -2.54
C GLY A 256 -9.44 -11.59 -2.43
N ILE A 257 -10.49 -11.58 -1.61
CA ILE A 257 -11.34 -10.38 -1.41
C ILE A 257 -10.49 -9.22 -0.86
N ILE A 258 -9.68 -9.50 0.17
CA ILE A 258 -8.78 -8.51 0.76
C ILE A 258 -7.73 -8.07 -0.26
N PHE A 259 -7.19 -9.01 -1.05
CA PHE A 259 -6.24 -8.69 -2.10
C PHE A 259 -6.83 -7.71 -3.14
N PHE A 260 -8.03 -7.97 -3.68
CA PHE A 260 -8.67 -7.09 -4.66
C PHE A 260 -8.98 -5.70 -4.09
N LEU A 261 -9.44 -5.63 -2.83
CA LEU A 261 -9.65 -4.34 -2.14
C LEU A 261 -8.35 -3.54 -1.97
N MET A 262 -7.23 -4.23 -1.86
CA MET A 262 -5.92 -3.61 -1.69
C MET A 262 -5.22 -3.26 -3.00
N ILE A 263 -5.73 -3.66 -4.18
CA ILE A 263 -5.04 -3.47 -5.46
C ILE A 263 -4.58 -2.04 -5.72
N PRO A 264 -5.41 -0.97 -5.58
CA PRO A 264 -4.91 0.36 -5.86
C PRO A 264 -3.92 0.88 -4.85
N ALA A 265 -4.09 0.49 -3.58
CA ALA A 265 -3.13 0.83 -2.54
C ALA A 265 -1.78 0.15 -2.85
N THR A 266 -1.80 -1.14 -3.18
CA THR A 266 -0.57 -1.91 -3.42
C THR A 266 0.08 -1.53 -4.74
N TYR A 267 -0.65 -1.48 -5.85
CA TYR A 267 -0.07 -1.20 -7.17
C TYR A 267 0.38 0.25 -7.35
N VAL A 268 -0.32 1.24 -6.77
CA VAL A 268 0.12 2.64 -6.90
C VAL A 268 1.21 2.94 -5.88
N ILE A 269 0.93 2.72 -4.59
CA ILE A 269 1.87 3.12 -3.52
C ILE A 269 3.15 2.31 -3.58
N LEU A 270 3.13 0.98 -3.75
CA LEU A 270 4.40 0.22 -3.81
C LEU A 270 5.20 0.58 -5.05
N SER A 271 4.56 0.85 -6.19
CA SER A 271 5.29 1.24 -7.39
C SER A 271 6.02 2.56 -7.17
N PHE A 272 5.35 3.58 -6.63
CA PHE A 272 6.02 4.84 -6.26
C PHE A 272 7.07 4.66 -5.18
N TYR A 273 6.77 3.90 -4.12
CA TYR A 273 7.70 3.61 -3.03
C TYR A 273 8.97 2.92 -3.54
N SER A 274 8.83 1.91 -4.40
CA SER A 274 9.96 1.18 -5.00
C SER A 274 10.82 2.05 -5.92
N LEU A 275 10.21 3.00 -6.64
CA LEU A 275 10.93 3.90 -7.54
C LEU A 275 11.65 5.02 -6.79
N ILE A 276 11.00 5.61 -5.78
CA ILE A 276 11.59 6.70 -4.97
C ILE A 276 12.75 6.18 -4.13
N ASN A 277 12.61 4.96 -3.57
CA ASN A 277 13.62 4.36 -2.69
C ASN A 277 14.55 3.39 -3.42
N LEU A 278 14.75 3.56 -4.73
CA LEU A 278 15.63 2.72 -5.55
C LEU A 278 17.10 2.80 -5.09
N ASN A 279 17.47 3.92 -4.48
CA ASN A 279 18.79 4.18 -3.90
C ASN A 279 19.09 3.36 -2.64
N VAL A 280 18.07 2.77 -1.99
CA VAL A 280 18.25 1.97 -0.79
C VAL A 280 18.60 0.53 -1.18
N ILE A 281 19.89 0.21 -1.11
CA ILE A 281 20.47 -1.07 -1.54
C ILE A 281 20.86 -2.00 -0.38
N ASN A 282 20.82 -1.50 0.86
CA ASN A 282 21.04 -2.32 2.04
C ASN A 282 19.76 -3.11 2.33
N TRP A 283 19.90 -4.43 2.53
CA TRP A 283 18.82 -5.32 2.95
C TRP A 283 19.38 -6.62 3.56
N GLY A 284 18.58 -7.28 4.40
CA GLY A 284 18.92 -8.60 4.95
C GLY A 284 20.20 -8.58 5.79
N THR A 285 21.14 -9.49 5.51
CA THR A 285 22.43 -9.54 6.22
C THR A 285 23.26 -8.27 6.04
N ARG A 286 23.07 -7.51 4.94
CA ARG A 286 23.78 -6.25 4.69
C ARG A 286 23.31 -5.14 5.65
N GLU A 287 22.03 -5.12 6.02
CA GLU A 287 21.52 -4.23 7.08
C GLU A 287 22.10 -4.60 8.44
N ALA A 288 22.16 -5.89 8.78
CA ALA A 288 22.76 -6.35 10.01
C ALA A 288 24.25 -5.96 10.11
N VAL A 289 25.00 -6.10 9.01
CA VAL A 289 26.39 -5.65 8.92
C VAL A 289 26.50 -4.14 9.02
N ALA A 290 25.71 -3.37 8.28
CA ALA A 290 25.73 -1.89 8.35
C ALA A 290 25.38 -1.36 9.74
N LYS A 291 24.44 -2.02 10.43
CA LYS A 291 24.06 -1.72 11.81
C LYS A 291 25.16 -2.10 12.80
N ALA A 292 25.85 -3.21 12.58
CA ALA A 292 27.00 -3.64 13.38
C ALA A 292 28.25 -2.76 13.17
N THR A 293 28.47 -2.26 11.95
CA THR A 293 29.61 -1.38 11.61
C THR A 293 29.34 0.11 11.86
N GLY A 294 28.14 0.48 12.30
CA GLY A 294 27.78 1.87 12.62
C GLY A 294 27.71 2.81 11.42
N GLN A 295 27.54 2.28 10.21
CA GLN A 295 27.51 3.06 8.96
C GLN A 295 26.13 3.68 8.63
N GLU A 296 25.12 3.51 9.49
CA GLU A 296 23.84 4.22 9.33
C GLU A 296 24.04 5.73 9.52
N THR A 297 24.23 6.43 8.40
CA THR A 297 24.01 7.87 8.37
C THR A 297 22.50 8.08 8.42
N LYS A 298 21.95 8.31 9.61
CA LYS A 298 20.64 8.96 9.77
C LYS A 298 20.67 10.32 9.06
N LYS A 299 20.42 10.34 7.75
CA LYS A 299 20.15 11.57 7.02
C LYS A 299 18.72 11.96 7.32
N GLU A 300 18.48 12.61 8.46
CA GLU A 300 17.26 13.40 8.60
C GLU A 300 17.25 14.43 7.46
N SER A 301 16.24 14.35 6.60
CA SER A 301 16.09 15.31 5.50
C SER A 301 15.89 16.70 6.10
N LYS A 302 16.57 17.72 5.55
CA LYS A 302 16.37 19.14 5.98
C LYS A 302 14.89 19.56 5.92
N LEU A 303 14.10 18.89 5.08
CA LEU A 303 12.66 19.07 4.97
C LEU A 303 11.91 18.47 6.19
N GLU A 304 12.32 17.29 6.66
CA GLU A 304 11.74 16.64 7.85
C GLU A 304 11.98 17.46 9.11
N THR A 305 13.19 18.03 9.28
CA THR A 305 13.47 18.91 10.43
C THR A 305 12.59 20.16 10.40
N LYS A 306 12.32 20.70 9.19
CA LYS A 306 11.42 21.85 9.00
C LYS A 306 9.96 21.49 9.23
N LEU A 307 9.50 20.33 8.76
CA LEU A 307 8.13 19.85 8.96
C LEU A 307 7.86 19.49 10.42
N LYS A 308 8.79 18.81 11.11
CA LYS A 308 8.70 18.57 12.56
C LYS A 308 8.65 19.88 13.34
N LYS A 309 9.47 20.88 12.98
CA LYS A 309 9.40 22.23 13.59
C LYS A 309 8.06 22.92 13.33
N ALA A 310 7.54 22.84 12.11
CA ALA A 310 6.26 23.46 11.74
C ALA A 310 5.08 22.77 12.46
N TRP A 311 5.08 21.44 12.54
CA TRP A 311 4.08 20.64 13.23
C TRP A 311 4.07 20.91 14.74
N ASN A 312 5.27 20.95 15.37
CA ASN A 312 5.40 21.25 16.79
C ASN A 312 5.04 22.72 17.11
N GLY A 313 5.33 23.65 16.18
CA GLY A 313 4.90 25.05 16.31
C GLY A 313 3.38 25.22 16.19
N ALA A 314 2.74 24.52 15.26
CA ALA A 314 1.29 24.57 15.07
C ALA A 314 0.53 23.94 16.24
N THR A 315 0.95 22.75 16.71
CA THR A 315 0.36 22.07 17.87
C THR A 315 0.56 22.86 19.16
N GLY A 316 1.76 23.42 19.38
CA GLY A 316 2.02 24.32 20.52
C GLY A 316 1.16 25.59 20.50
N THR A 317 0.89 26.16 19.32
CA THR A 317 0.04 27.35 19.19
C THR A 317 -1.45 27.03 19.45
N ILE A 318 -1.91 25.85 19.04
CA ILE A 318 -3.29 25.38 19.28
C ILE A 318 -3.50 25.04 20.76
N LEU A 319 -2.53 24.38 21.40
CA LEU A 319 -2.56 24.08 22.84
C LEU A 319 -2.58 25.38 23.66
N ARG A 320 -1.71 26.34 23.35
CA ARG A 320 -1.66 27.65 24.03
C ARG A 320 -2.91 28.50 23.80
N ARG A 321 -3.60 28.32 22.66
CA ARG A 321 -4.91 28.95 22.39
C ARG A 321 -6.03 28.29 23.19
N LYS A 322 -6.02 26.96 23.35
CA LYS A 322 -7.00 26.24 24.20
C LYS A 322 -6.81 26.56 25.68
N GLU A 323 -5.57 26.64 26.14
CA GLU A 323 -5.22 26.99 27.53
C GLU A 323 -5.68 28.42 27.87
N LYS A 324 -5.34 29.41 27.04
CA LYS A 324 -5.85 30.79 27.19
C LYS A 324 -7.37 30.92 27.08
N ALA A 325 -8.04 30.04 26.35
CA ALA A 325 -9.49 30.04 26.27
C ALA A 325 -10.13 29.39 27.50
N GLY A 326 -9.45 28.42 28.12
CA GLY A 326 -9.83 27.83 29.41
C GLY A 326 -9.70 28.82 30.56
N ASP A 327 -8.56 29.49 30.67
CA ASP A 327 -8.29 30.46 31.75
C ASP A 327 -9.31 31.60 31.78
N LYS A 328 -9.63 32.19 30.62
CA LYS A 328 -10.66 33.23 30.51
C LYS A 328 -12.06 32.76 30.95
N ARG A 329 -12.34 31.47 30.78
CA ARG A 329 -13.65 30.89 31.11
C ARG A 329 -13.74 30.59 32.60
N ILE A 330 -12.62 30.27 33.24
CA ILE A 330 -12.49 30.12 34.70
C ILE A 330 -12.60 31.49 35.36
N GLU A 331 -11.92 32.51 34.83
CA GLU A 331 -11.96 33.89 35.34
C GLU A 331 -13.38 34.50 35.29
N GLU A 332 -14.14 34.21 34.22
CA GLU A 332 -15.54 34.61 34.10
C GLU A 332 -16.45 33.87 35.11
N LEU A 333 -16.23 32.58 35.33
CA LEU A 333 -16.98 31.80 36.32
C LEU A 333 -16.69 32.26 37.75
N GLU A 334 -15.44 32.60 38.06
CA GLU A 334 -15.05 33.18 39.36
C GLU A 334 -15.71 34.54 39.57
N ARG A 335 -15.79 35.37 38.53
CA ARG A 335 -16.48 36.67 38.60
C ARG A 335 -17.98 36.51 38.84
N GLN A 336 -18.62 35.57 38.16
CA GLN A 336 -20.05 35.25 38.37
C GLN A 336 -20.30 34.68 39.77
N LEU A 337 -19.39 33.83 40.27
CA LEU A 337 -19.47 33.30 41.62
C LEU A 337 -19.34 34.41 42.68
N GLU A 338 -18.47 35.40 42.46
CA GLU A 338 -18.29 36.53 43.36
C GLU A 338 -19.51 37.48 43.33
N GLU A 339 -20.09 37.74 42.14
CA GLU A 339 -21.35 38.49 41.98
C GLU A 339 -22.51 37.81 42.75
N VAL A 340 -22.60 36.47 42.68
CA VAL A 340 -23.61 35.69 43.42
C VAL A 340 -23.35 35.72 44.92
N LYS A 341 -22.09 35.61 45.40
CA LYS A 341 -21.77 35.75 46.83
C LYS A 341 -22.13 37.14 47.37
N ILE A 342 -21.87 38.20 46.59
CA ILE A 342 -22.22 39.58 46.95
C ILE A 342 -23.74 39.76 47.01
N ALA A 343 -24.49 39.13 46.09
CA ALA A 343 -25.95 39.14 46.10
C ALA A 343 -26.53 38.40 47.31
N VAL A 344 -25.90 37.30 47.76
CA VAL A 344 -26.31 36.53 48.94
C VAL A 344 -26.00 37.25 50.27
N GLN A 345 -25.02 38.16 50.30
CA GLN A 345 -24.61 38.90 51.51
C GLN A 345 -25.36 40.22 51.76
N ARG A 346 -26.23 40.68 50.86
CA ARG A 346 -27.08 41.87 51.10
C ARG A 346 -28.49 41.45 51.55
N PRO A 347 -28.87 41.59 52.83
CA PRO A 347 -30.25 41.46 53.22
C PRO A 347 -30.95 42.80 52.96
N ASN A 348 -31.78 42.92 51.92
CA ASN A 348 -32.75 44.01 51.83
C ASN A 348 -34.14 43.45 51.56
N SER A 349 -34.94 43.44 52.62
CA SER A 349 -36.40 43.46 52.72
C SER A 349 -37.20 42.67 51.66
N PHE A 350 -37.57 41.46 52.03
CA PHE A 350 -38.81 40.82 51.59
C PHE A 350 -39.98 41.81 51.76
N ASN A 351 -40.71 42.08 50.68
CA ASN A 351 -42.04 42.66 50.75
C ASN A 351 -43.03 41.64 50.18
N ASP A 352 -43.79 41.02 51.08
CA ASP A 352 -44.91 40.11 50.80
C ASP A 352 -46.00 40.86 50.02
N SER A 353 -46.06 40.73 48.69
CA SER A 353 -47.26 41.12 47.93
C SER A 353 -47.37 40.60 46.48
N GLN A 354 -46.53 39.67 46.01
CA GLN A 354 -46.61 39.21 44.59
C GLN A 354 -46.67 37.70 44.37
N ILE A 355 -46.99 36.90 45.38
CA ILE A 355 -47.24 35.44 45.24
C ILE A 355 -48.75 35.14 45.27
N ARG A 356 -49.57 36.02 44.68
CA ARG A 356 -50.99 35.74 44.40
C ARG A 356 -51.39 36.41 43.11
N GLU A 357 -50.88 35.93 41.98
CA GLU A 357 -51.58 36.16 40.70
C GLU A 357 -51.19 35.21 39.57
N ASN A 358 -50.11 34.43 39.70
CA ASN A 358 -49.72 33.48 38.65
C ASN A 358 -50.13 32.02 38.91
N GLU A 359 -51.02 31.76 39.87
CA GLU A 359 -51.55 30.41 40.17
C GLU A 359 -52.76 29.98 39.29
N LEU A 360 -53.16 30.78 38.30
CA LEU A 360 -54.32 30.47 37.46
C LEU A 360 -54.03 30.66 35.96
N ALA A 361 -53.20 29.76 35.40
CA ALA A 361 -53.25 29.37 33.99
C ALA A 361 -52.55 28.00 33.77
N GLU A 362 -53.29 26.93 34.08
CA GLU A 362 -53.35 25.60 33.42
C GLU A 362 -52.10 25.08 32.63
N LYS A 363 -51.36 24.05 33.10
CA LYS A 363 -51.50 22.55 32.88
C LYS A 363 -51.05 22.02 31.49
N PRO A 364 -50.67 20.72 31.30
CA PRO A 364 -49.72 19.81 31.99
C PRO A 364 -48.77 18.95 31.07
N TRP A 365 -47.68 18.42 31.68
CA TRP A 365 -46.85 17.18 31.53
C TRP A 365 -46.73 16.33 30.22
N GLU A 366 -45.48 15.92 29.90
CA GLU A 366 -44.93 14.52 29.74
C GLU A 366 -43.59 14.58 28.97
N ASP A 367 -42.45 14.28 29.61
CA ASP A 367 -41.77 12.98 29.80
C ASP A 367 -41.07 12.45 28.52
N GLU A 368 -39.73 12.40 28.53
CA GLU A 368 -39.00 11.11 28.60
C GLU A 368 -37.47 11.28 28.61
N GLU A 369 -36.86 10.37 29.36
CA GLU A 369 -35.48 10.23 29.80
C GLU A 369 -34.48 9.97 28.66
N VAL A 370 -33.19 10.27 28.88
CA VAL A 370 -32.14 9.24 28.75
C VAL A 370 -31.04 9.50 29.80
N SER A 371 -30.87 8.51 30.66
CA SER A 371 -29.85 8.45 31.71
C SER A 371 -28.44 8.26 31.15
N SER A 372 -27.49 8.86 31.85
CA SER A 372 -26.09 8.43 31.92
C SER A 372 -26.01 7.04 32.57
N ASP A 373 -24.93 6.30 32.32
CA ASP A 373 -23.95 6.08 33.40
C ASP A 373 -22.70 5.32 32.92
N VAL A 374 -21.57 5.90 33.30
CA VAL A 374 -20.23 5.33 33.29
C VAL A 374 -19.74 5.43 34.73
N SER A 375 -19.42 4.29 35.34
CA SER A 375 -18.43 4.10 36.43
C SER A 375 -18.58 2.63 36.89
N GLU A 376 -17.61 1.92 37.48
CA GLU A 376 -16.33 2.26 38.06
C GLU A 376 -15.51 0.97 38.29
N ALA A 377 -14.22 1.14 38.53
CA ALA A 377 -13.25 0.10 38.85
C ALA A 377 -13.42 -0.52 40.25
N ARG A 378 -12.97 -1.77 40.44
CA ARG A 378 -11.92 -2.17 41.41
C ARG A 378 -11.75 -3.70 41.50
N THR A 379 -10.49 -4.12 41.53
CA THR A 379 -9.93 -5.39 42.01
C THR A 379 -10.08 -5.52 43.55
N PRO A 380 -9.84 -6.68 44.19
CA PRO A 380 -8.67 -7.57 44.05
C PRO A 380 -8.81 -8.68 43.01
#